data_AF-A0ABD5DGI8-F1
#
_entry.id   AF-A0ABD5DGI8-F1
#
_cell.length_a   1.000
_cell.length_b   1.000
_cell.length_c   1.000
_cell.angle_alpha   90.00
_cell.angle_beta   90.00
_cell.angle_gamma   90.00
#
_symmetry.space_group_name_H-M   'P 1'
#
loop_
_entity.id
_entity.type
_entity.pdbx_description
1 polymer ?
#
loop_
_entity_poly.entity_id
_entity_poly.type
_entity_poly.pdbx_seq_one_letter_code
_entity_poly.pdbx_strand_id
1 'polypeptide(L)' 'MNHAMLQRIVEEVAARLRHRALSTATLSVAQLGEADIRSLLCQHASLRIVQVDLP' A
#
# COMPACT_ATOMS: atom_id res chain seq x y z
N MET A 1 -21.01 -19.09 15.89
CA MET A 1 -19.69 -18.56 16.29
C MET A 1 -18.70 -18.40 15.12
N ASN A 2 -18.68 -19.27 14.11
CA ASN A 2 -17.75 -19.14 12.96
C ASN A 2 -18.03 -17.95 12.02
N HIS A 3 -19.31 -17.58 11.82
CA HIS A 3 -19.66 -16.50 10.89
C HIS A 3 -19.17 -15.12 11.36
N ALA A 4 -19.26 -14.83 12.66
CA ALA A 4 -18.80 -13.56 13.22
C ALA A 4 -17.27 -13.39 13.10
N MET A 5 -16.51 -14.47 13.26
CA MET A 5 -15.05 -14.44 13.10
C MET A 5 -14.64 -14.26 11.64
N LEU A 6 -15.28 -14.98 10.72
CA LEU A 6 -15.08 -14.80 9.28
C LEU A 6 -15.40 -13.38 8.83
N GLN A 7 -16.52 -12.82 9.30
CA GLN A 7 -16.91 -11.46 8.98
C GLN A 7 -15.88 -10.44 9.48
N ARG A 8 -15.38 -10.61 10.71
CA ARG A 8 -14.33 -9.75 11.27
C ARG A 8 -13.03 -9.80 10.45
N ILE A 9 -12.63 -10.99 9.98
CA ILE A 9 -11.46 -11.15 9.11
C ILE A 9 -11.66 -10.42 7.79
N VAL A 10 -12.83 -10.56 7.16
CA VAL A 10 -13.15 -9.89 5.89
C VAL A 10 -13.15 -8.37 6.06
N GLU A 11 -13.77 -7.86 7.12
CA GLU A 11 -13.79 -6.42 7.42
C GLU A 11 -12.37 -5.88 7.65
N GLU A 12 -11.53 -6.60 8.39
CA GLU A 12 -10.15 -6.19 8.65
C GLU A 12 -9.29 -6.22 7.38
N VAL A 13 -9.42 -7.25 6.55
CA VAL A 13 -8.72 -7.33 5.26
C VAL A 13 -9.18 -6.21 4.32
N ALA A 14 -10.49 -5.95 4.25
CA ALA A 14 -11.04 -4.87 3.43
C ALA A 14 -10.56 -3.49 3.91
N ALA A 15 -10.51 -3.26 5.22
CA ALA A 15 -9.98 -2.02 5.80
C ALA A 15 -8.49 -1.83 5.47
N ARG A 16 -7.68 -2.89 5.61
CA ARG A 16 -6.25 -2.87 5.25
C ARG A 16 -6.04 -2.62 3.76
N LEU A 17 -6.82 -3.26 2.89
CA LEU A 17 -6.73 -3.03 1.44
C LEU A 17 -7.11 -1.59 1.07
N ARG A 18 -8.18 -1.05 1.66
CA ARG A 18 -8.56 0.36 1.47
C ARG A 18 -7.46 1.31 1.92
N HIS A 19 -6.86 1.06 3.09
CA HIS A 19 -5.75 1.87 3.58
C HIS A 19 -4.56 1.83 2.61
N ARG A 20 -4.19 0.65 2.10
CA ARG A 20 -3.10 0.51 1.11
C ARG A 20 -3.43 1.15 -0.25
N ALA A 21 -4.70 1.18 -0.64
CA ALA A 21 -5.15 1.83 -1.86
C ALA A 21 -5.14 3.36 -1.77
N LEU A 22 -5.37 3.90 -0.56
CA LEU A 22 -5.33 5.34 -0.28
C LEU A 22 -3.92 5.82 0.11
N SER A 23 -3.07 4.94 0.61
CA SER A 23 -1.69 5.22 0.95
C SER A 23 -0.87 5.42 -0.33
N THR A 24 -0.61 6.67 -0.68
CA THR A 24 0.28 7.05 -1.79
C THR A 24 1.58 7.59 -1.21
N ALA A 25 2.68 6.86 -1.41
CA ALA A 25 4.02 7.36 -1.09
C ALA A 25 4.62 8.02 -2.33
N THR A 26 5.13 9.24 -2.18
CA THR A 26 5.93 9.91 -3.21
C THR A 26 7.39 9.70 -2.85
N LEU A 27 8.13 8.97 -3.69
CA LEU A 27 9.55 8.69 -3.51
C LEU A 27 10.33 9.28 -4.67
N SER A 28 11.51 9.82 -4.38
CA SER A 28 12.48 10.16 -5.42
C SER A 28 13.12 8.91 -6.01
N VAL A 29 13.77 9.03 -7.17
CA VAL A 29 14.50 7.92 -7.81
C VAL A 29 15.59 7.35 -6.91
N ALA A 30 16.29 8.21 -6.15
CA ALA A 30 17.30 7.78 -5.18
C ALA A 30 16.69 6.98 -4.02
N GLN A 31 15.57 7.47 -3.46
CA GLN A 31 14.86 6.77 -2.39
C GLN A 31 14.25 5.45 -2.86
N LEU A 32 13.78 5.38 -4.10
CA LEU A 32 13.28 4.13 -4.69
C LEU A 32 14.41 3.08 -4.83
N GLY A 33 15.63 3.52 -5.15
CA GLY A 33 16.80 2.65 -5.24
C GLY A 33 17.28 2.10 -3.88
N GLU A 34 17.05 2.85 -2.80
CA GLU A 34 17.43 2.46 -1.43
C GLU A 34 16.29 1.78 -0.66
N ALA A 35 15.04 1.89 -1.13
CA ALA A 35 13.88 1.39 -0.41
C ALA A 35 13.78 -0.15 -0.44
N ASP A 36 13.33 -0.73 0.67
CA ASP A 36 12.95 -2.14 0.70
C ASP A 36 11.64 -2.34 -0.07
N ILE A 37 11.77 -2.90 -1.27
CA ILE A 37 10.67 -3.23 -2.18
C ILE A 37 9.61 -4.08 -1.48
N ARG A 38 10.00 -5.00 -0.58
CA ARG A 38 9.02 -5.87 0.12
C ARG A 38 8.17 -5.08 1.10
N SER A 39 8.77 -4.14 1.82
CA SER A 39 8.05 -3.25 2.73
C SER A 39 7.08 -2.34 1.97
N LEU A 40 7.53 -1.77 0.85
CA LEU A 40 6.70 -0.93 -0.02
C LEU A 40 5.47 -1.69 -0.57
N LEU A 41 5.66 -2.90 -1.11
CA LEU A 41 4.56 -3.72 -1.63
C LEU A 41 3.59 -4.19 -0.55
N CYS A 42 4.05 -4.33 0.69
CA CYS A 42 3.18 -4.64 1.83
C CYS A 42 2.32 -3.44 2.27
N GLN A 43 2.81 -2.22 2.07
CA GLN A 43 2.18 -0.98 2.53
C GLN A 43 1.31 -0.29 1.46
N HIS A 44 1.53 -0.62 0.19
CA HIS A 44 0.83 0.00 -0.94
C HIS A 44 0.15 -1.06 -1.81
N ALA A 45 -1.06 -0.78 -2.29
CA ALA A 45 -1.81 -1.71 -3.12
C ALA A 45 -1.36 -1.69 -4.59
N SER A 46 -0.75 -0.58 -5.01
CA SER A 46 -0.29 -0.37 -6.38
C SER A 46 0.93 0.54 -6.38
N LEU A 47 1.91 0.21 -7.21
CA LEU A 47 3.06 1.08 -7.46
C LEU A 47 2.81 1.84 -8.77
N ARG A 48 2.79 3.17 -8.69
CA ARG A 48 2.65 4.06 -9.85
C ARG A 48 3.89 4.95 -9.93
N ILE A 49 4.70 4.76 -10.96
CA ILE A 49 5.84 5.64 -11.25
C ILE A 49 5.31 6.81 -12.06
N VAL A 50 5.44 8.02 -11.51
CA VAL A 50 5.10 9.26 -12.21
C VAL A 50 6.39 10.07 -12.32
N GLN A 51 6.82 10.35 -13.55
CA GLN A 51 7.88 11.32 -13.79
C GLN A 51 7.24 12.71 -13.64
N VAL A 52 7.71 13.46 -12.65
CA VAL A 52 7.27 14.85 -12.41
C VAL A 52 8.45 15.73 -12.76
N ASP A 53 8.32 16.54 -13.80
CA ASP A 53 9.28 17.61 -14.08
C ASP A 53 9.05 18.72 -13.05
N LEU A 54 9.98 18.84 -12.09
CA LEU A 54 10.03 19.99 -11.19
C LEU A 54 10.69 21.18 -11.92
N PRO A 55 10.14 22.41 -11.81
CA PRO A 55 10.67 23.62 -12.44
C PRO A 55 12.00 24.10 -11.83
#